data_AF-A0A9X2ULT9-F1
#
_entry.id   AF-A0A9X2ULT9-F1
#
_cell.length_a   1.000
_cell.length_b   1.000
_cell.length_c   1.000
_cell.angle_alpha   90.00
_cell.angle_beta   90.00
_cell.angle_gamma   90.00
#
_symmetry.space_group_name_H-M   'P 1'
#
loop_
_entity.id
_entity.type
_entity.pdbx_description
1 polymer ?
#
loop_
_entity_poly.entity_id
_entity_poly.type
_entity_poly.pdbx_seq_one_letter_code
_entity_poly.pdbx_strand_id
1 'polypeptide(L)' 'MKVKVEDAGVTVPKRMLGGADEVEIRSEEGRIVIEPVRSTGADEDPDPVLGLGRDPVSCDAPGASTNHDAYLYGT' A
#
# COMPACT_ATOMS: atom_id res chain seq x y z
N MET A 1 27.51 -5.79 6.78
CA MET A 1 27.32 -7.23 6.54
C MET A 1 27.86 -7.55 5.16
N LYS A 2 28.54 -8.69 4.96
CA LYS A 2 28.91 -9.18 3.63
C LYS A 2 28.00 -10.36 3.30
N VAL A 3 27.34 -10.32 2.14
CA VAL A 3 26.39 -11.35 1.69
C VAL A 3 26.88 -11.87 0.36
N LYS A 4 26.71 -13.16 0.11
CA LYS A 4 27.01 -13.76 -1.20
C LYS A 4 25.91 -13.37 -2.19
N VAL A 5 26.32 -13.06 -3.41
CA VAL A 5 25.41 -12.89 -4.54
C VAL A 5 25.17 -14.28 -5.12
N GLU A 6 23.93 -14.71 -5.16
CA GLU A 6 23.50 -15.96 -5.81
C GLU A 6 22.85 -15.64 -7.16
N ASP A 7 22.46 -16.66 -7.94
CA ASP A 7 21.83 -16.47 -9.26
C ASP A 7 20.53 -15.65 -9.20
N ALA A 8 19.81 -15.75 -8.07
CA ALA A 8 18.60 -14.97 -7.80
C ALA A 8 18.89 -13.55 -7.26
N GLY A 9 20.16 -13.18 -7.09
CA GLY A 9 20.60 -11.88 -6.57
C GLY A 9 21.02 -11.91 -5.10
N VAL A 10 20.74 -10.82 -4.39
CA VAL A 10 21.12 -10.63 -2.97
C VAL A 10 19.88 -10.58 -2.10
N THR A 11 19.86 -11.37 -1.03
CA THR A 11 18.78 -11.32 -0.02
C THR A 11 19.04 -10.23 1.01
N VAL A 12 18.07 -9.33 1.18
CA VAL A 12 18.07 -8.29 2.23
C VAL A 12 17.06 -8.68 3.31
N PRO A 13 17.46 -8.83 4.58
CA PRO A 13 16.53 -9.16 5.66
C PRO A 13 15.45 -8.08 5.87
N LYS A 14 14.16 -8.47 5.95
CA LYS A 14 13.01 -7.54 6.14
C LYS A 14 13.18 -6.57 7.33
N ARG A 15 13.83 -7.01 8.41
CA ARG A 15 14.14 -6.16 9.58
C ARG A 15 15.01 -4.94 9.26
N MET A 16 15.82 -5.01 8.20
CA MET A 16 16.64 -3.88 7.75
C MET A 16 15.83 -2.86 6.94
N LEU A 17 14.65 -3.25 6.47
CA LEU A 17 13.69 -2.42 5.72
C LEU A 17 12.58 -1.88 6.63
N GLY A 18 12.76 -1.93 7.95
CA GLY A 18 11.78 -1.41 8.93
C GLY A 18 10.44 -2.16 8.95
N GLY A 19 10.37 -3.38 8.43
CA GLY A 19 9.12 -4.12 8.35
C GLY A 19 8.22 -3.74 7.17
N ALA A 20 8.68 -2.88 6.26
CA ALA A 20 7.94 -2.46 5.09
C ALA A 20 7.49 -3.64 4.22
N ASP A 21 6.27 -3.53 3.68
CA ASP A 21 5.70 -4.54 2.79
C ASP A 21 6.10 -4.32 1.33
N GLU A 22 6.42 -3.06 0.97
CA GLU A 22 6.89 -2.68 -0.37
C GLU A 22 8.16 -1.83 -0.30
N VAL A 23 8.98 -1.94 -1.35
CA VAL A 23 10.22 -1.17 -1.51
C VAL A 23 10.34 -0.67 -2.95
N GLU A 24 10.84 0.54 -3.11
CA GLU A 24 11.30 1.06 -4.38
C GLU A 24 12.77 0.70 -4.57
N ILE A 25 13.14 0.21 -5.76
CA ILE A 25 14.51 -0.16 -6.11
C ILE A 25 14.95 0.67 -7.31
N ARG A 26 16.03 1.43 -7.14
CA ARG A 26 16.61 2.27 -8.20
C ARG A 26 18.13 2.15 -8.26
N SER A 27 18.66 2.32 -9.48
CA SER A 27 20.10 2.31 -9.74
C SER A 27 20.58 3.75 -9.90
N GLU A 28 21.44 4.20 -8.99
CA GLU A 28 21.96 5.57 -8.94
C GLU A 28 23.47 5.53 -8.77
N GLU A 29 24.23 6.15 -9.68
CA GLU A 29 25.70 6.36 -9.54
C GLU A 29 26.50 5.09 -9.20
N GLY A 30 26.14 3.95 -9.80
CA GLY A 30 26.79 2.66 -9.52
C GLY A 30 26.40 2.02 -8.19
N ARG A 31 25.32 2.50 -7.55
CA ARG A 31 24.72 1.95 -6.33
C ARG A 31 23.29 1.51 -6.62
N ILE A 32 22.85 0.48 -5.90
CA ILE A 32 21.44 0.11 -5.83
C ILE A 32 20.89 0.71 -4.54
N VAL A 33 19.90 1.59 -4.67
CA VAL A 33 19.16 2.18 -3.56
C VAL A 33 17.87 1.39 -3.41
N ILE A 34 17.64 0.88 -2.19
CA ILE A 34 16.41 0.20 -1.79
C ILE A 34 15.77 1.08 -0.73
N GLU A 35 14.66 1.70 -1.05
CA GLU A 35 13.92 2.58 -0.16
C GLU A 35 12.58 1.94 0.20
N PRO A 36 12.24 1.79 1.49
CA PRO A 36 10.89 1.42 1.89
C PRO A 36 9.88 2.35 1.24
N VAL A 37 8.92 1.78 0.51
CA VAL A 37 7.72 2.56 0.17
C VAL A 37 7.03 2.77 1.50
N ARG A 38 7.14 3.98 2.02
CA ARG A 38 6.25 4.41 3.09
C ARG A 38 4.87 4.38 2.45
N SER A 39 4.07 3.35 2.78
CA SER A 39 2.63 3.58 2.89
C SER A 39 2.51 4.91 3.64
N THR A 40 1.86 5.89 3.02
CA THR A 40 1.58 7.18 3.63
C THR A 40 1.27 6.97 5.11
N GLY A 41 2.25 7.30 5.96
CA GLY A 41 2.27 7.15 7.41
C GLY A 41 2.04 5.75 8.01
N ALA A 42 2.86 5.40 9.01
CA ALA A 42 2.35 4.65 10.16
C ALA A 42 1.46 5.54 11.07
N ASP A 43 1.36 6.83 10.74
CA ASP A 43 0.59 7.88 11.42
C ASP A 43 -0.44 8.57 10.48
N GLU A 44 -0.56 8.11 9.24
CA GLU A 44 -1.59 8.55 8.29
C GLU A 44 -2.35 7.28 7.90
N ASP A 45 -3.68 7.32 7.96
CA ASP A 45 -4.51 6.16 7.64
C ASP A 45 -4.06 5.51 6.33
N PRO A 46 -4.05 4.16 6.23
CA PRO A 46 -3.85 3.49 4.95
C PRO A 46 -4.80 4.11 3.92
N ASP A 47 -4.35 4.25 2.67
CA ASP A 47 -5.13 4.85 1.57
C ASP A 47 -6.63 4.56 1.77
N PRO A 48 -7.48 5.58 1.99
CA PRO A 48 -8.88 5.38 2.36
C PRO A 48 -9.63 4.48 1.37
N VAL A 49 -9.16 4.37 0.13
CA VAL A 49 -9.68 3.44 -0.89
C VAL A 49 -9.50 1.98 -0.47
N LEU A 50 -8.39 1.62 0.17
CA LEU A 50 -8.10 0.26 0.64
C LEU A 50 -9.01 -0.17 1.81
N GLY A 51 -9.58 0.80 2.53
CA GLY A 51 -10.54 0.57 3.62
C GLY A 51 -12.01 0.68 3.19
N LEU A 52 -12.29 1.00 1.93
CA LEU A 52 -13.65 1.30 1.48
C LEU A 52 -14.56 0.07 1.61
N GLY A 53 -15.71 0.24 2.26
CA GLY A 53 -16.68 -0.85 2.47
C GLY A 53 -16.35 -1.82 3.60
N ARG A 54 -15.26 -1.60 4.36
CA ARG A 54 -14.92 -2.42 5.53
C ARG A 54 -15.85 -2.19 6.72
N ASP A 55 -16.33 -0.97 6.90
CA ASP A 55 -17.32 -0.59 7.93
C ASP A 55 -18.41 0.31 7.32
N PRO A 56 -19.38 -0.28 6.60
CA PRO A 56 -20.43 0.48 5.95
C PRO A 56 -21.42 1.04 6.98
N VAL A 57 -21.80 2.31 6.83
CA VAL A 57 -22.88 2.89 7.63
C VAL A 57 -24.22 2.23 7.29
N SER A 58 -24.98 1.89 8.33
CA SER A 58 -26.35 1.41 8.14
C SER A 58 -27.24 2.55 7.67
N CYS A 59 -27.99 2.33 6.60
CA CYS A 59 -28.95 3.29 6.06
C CYS A 59 -30.20 2.57 5.54
N ASP A 60 -31.32 3.28 5.51
CA ASP A 60 -32.62 2.77 5.05
C ASP A 60 -32.75 2.80 3.51
N ALA A 61 -31.63 2.75 2.78
CA ALA A 61 -31.56 2.79 1.33
C ALA A 61 -30.98 1.46 0.80
N PRO A 62 -31.85 0.48 0.46
CA PRO A 62 -31.42 -0.81 -0.05
C PRO A 62 -30.62 -0.65 -1.34
N GLY A 63 -29.35 -1.07 -1.33
CA GLY A 63 -28.48 -0.97 -2.51
C GLY A 63 -27.87 0.42 -2.72
N ALA A 64 -27.79 1.27 -1.69
CA ALA A 64 -27.13 2.58 -1.75
C ALA A 64 -25.69 2.51 -2.29
N SER A 65 -24.96 1.44 -2.02
CA SER A 65 -23.61 1.24 -2.55
C SER A 65 -23.58 0.92 -4.06
N THR A 66 -24.63 0.29 -4.58
CA THR A 66 -24.71 -0.12 -5.99
C THR A 66 -25.34 0.96 -6.87
N ASN A 67 -26.35 1.68 -6.34
CA ASN A 67 -27.11 2.70 -7.07
C ASN A 67 -26.79 4.11 -6.57
N HIS A 68 -25.54 4.36 -6.20
CA HIS A 68 -25.11 5.58 -5.51
C HIS A 68 -25.53 6.86 -6.25
N ASP A 69 -25.33 6.89 -7.57
CA ASP A 69 -25.68 8.04 -8.40
C ASP A 69 -27.19 8.33 -8.41
N ALA A 70 -28.04 7.30 -8.40
CA ALA A 70 -29.49 7.46 -8.34
C ALA A 70 -29.93 8.11 -7.01
N TYR A 71 -29.26 7.78 -5.90
CA TYR A 71 -29.54 8.39 -4.60
C TYR A 71 -28.97 9.81 -4.46
N LEU A 72 -27.82 10.11 -5.08
CA LEU A 72 -27.22 11.45 -5.03
C LEU A 72 -27.86 12.45 -6.00
N TYR A 73 -28.23 11.99 -7.19
CA TYR A 73 -28.65 12.86 -8.30
C TYR A 73 -30.12 12.67 -8.71
N GLY A 74 -30.82 11.66 -8.17
CA GLY A 74 -32.27 11.48 -8.37
C GLY A 74 -32.67 11.07 -9.79
N THR A 75 -31.79 10.41 -10.53
CA THR A 75 -32.03 9.92 -11.91
C THR A 75 -32.79 8.61 -11.93
#